data_AF-A0A3D0T795-F1
#
_entry.id   AF-A0A3D0T795-F1
#
_cell.length_a   1.000
_cell.length_b   1.000
_cell.length_c   1.000
_cell.angle_alpha   90.00
_cell.angle_beta   90.00
_cell.angle_gamma   90.00
#
_symmetry.space_group_name_H-M   'P 1'
#
loop_
_entity.id
_entity.type
_entity.pdbx_description
1 polymer ?
#
loop_
_entity_poly.entity_id
_entity_poly.type
_entity_poly.pdbx_seq_one_letter_code
_entity_poly.pdbx_strand_id
1 'polypeptide(L)'
;MMDLNKRQKIILASILVTFGLLSTQLVDFNLRFRFIASLGILAGILSLWALREGLNLTKTVILLILPIFFTVAVASFYFLLPVRWLTRLPAAFFFGLFFYLLLLSQNVFNVAAIRTIPLYRAASTATFLFTLLSGFFVFNVIYAFKLLFLWNGLLVFAVSFPLILQVLWSIEMEDRVVLSIVVQSLILALILGELALAFSFWPMATTIWSLALASAMYVLVGITTQVLRGRLDRRMVWEYLGIGGMVFLVSFFLTSWTG
;
A
#
# COMPACT_ATOMS: atom_id res chain seq x y z
N MET A 1 22.95 7.14 -26.31
CA MET A 1 21.97 6.91 -25.23
C MET A 1 21.30 5.58 -25.54
N MET A 2 21.50 4.53 -24.73
CA MET A 2 20.93 3.20 -25.02
C MET A 2 19.40 3.28 -24.99
N ASP A 3 18.75 2.91 -26.10
CA ASP A 3 17.29 2.74 -26.16
C ASP A 3 16.90 1.50 -25.36
N LEU A 4 16.75 1.67 -24.04
CA LEU A 4 16.29 0.61 -23.15
C LEU A 4 14.82 0.31 -23.42
N ASN A 5 14.50 -0.98 -23.58
CA ASN A 5 13.13 -1.44 -23.72
C ASN A 5 12.36 -1.22 -22.41
N LYS A 6 11.05 -0.98 -22.48
CA LYS A 6 10.21 -0.63 -21.31
C LYS A 6 10.32 -1.63 -20.17
N ARG A 7 10.39 -2.93 -20.50
CA ARG A 7 10.59 -4.01 -19.52
C ARG A 7 11.96 -3.92 -18.83
N GLN A 8 13.01 -3.57 -19.57
CA GLN A 8 14.34 -3.39 -19.00
C GLN A 8 14.38 -2.19 -18.04
N LYS A 9 13.68 -1.10 -18.35
CA LYS A 9 13.53 0.06 -17.44
C LYS A 9 12.89 -0.35 -16.11
N ILE A 10 11.81 -1.14 -16.16
CA ILE A 10 11.12 -1.65 -14.96
C ILE A 10 12.04 -2.55 -14.11
N ILE A 11 12.75 -3.49 -14.75
CA ILE A 11 13.70 -4.36 -14.07
C ILE A 11 14.80 -3.53 -13.40
N LEU A 12 15.40 -2.59 -14.14
CA LEU A 12 16.48 -1.75 -13.64
C LEU A 12 16.00 -0.86 -12.47
N ALA A 13 14.81 -0.26 -12.58
CA ALA A 13 14.19 0.48 -11.48
C ALA A 13 14.02 -0.39 -10.23
N SER A 14 13.49 -1.62 -10.38
CA SER A 14 13.30 -2.53 -9.24
C SER A 14 14.61 -2.93 -8.56
N ILE A 15 15.66 -3.19 -9.35
CA ILE A 15 16.99 -3.52 -8.83
C ILE A 15 17.57 -2.32 -8.07
N LEU A 16 17.50 -1.11 -8.65
CA LEU A 16 18.03 0.10 -8.01
C LEU A 16 17.33 0.43 -6.69
N VAL A 17 15.99 0.37 -6.64
CA VAL A 17 15.25 0.61 -5.39
C VAL A 17 15.57 -0.48 -4.35
N THR A 18 15.77 -1.73 -4.78
CA THR A 18 16.16 -2.84 -3.89
C THR A 18 17.55 -2.64 -3.29
N PHE A 19 18.52 -2.19 -4.10
CA PHE A 19 19.82 -1.79 -3.57
C PHE A 19 19.71 -0.61 -2.61
N GLY A 20 18.88 0.38 -2.94
CA GLY A 20 18.55 1.48 -2.03
C GLY A 20 18.00 0.99 -0.69
N LEU A 21 17.09 0.00 -0.70
CA LEU A 21 16.57 -0.64 0.50
C LEU A 21 17.68 -1.33 1.31
N LEU A 22 18.59 -2.07 0.67
CA LEU A 22 19.71 -2.70 1.36
C LEU A 22 20.64 -1.67 2.03
N SER A 23 20.88 -0.54 1.38
CA SER A 23 21.70 0.55 1.90
C SER A 23 21.09 1.23 3.13
N THR A 24 19.77 1.14 3.35
CA THR A 24 19.09 1.77 4.51
C THR A 24 19.69 1.37 5.86
N GLN A 25 20.24 0.15 5.97
CA GLN A 25 20.77 -0.37 7.22
C GLN A 25 22.23 0.01 7.48
N LEU A 26 22.92 0.65 6.52
CA LEU A 26 24.26 1.21 6.71
C LEU A 26 24.21 2.61 7.34
N VAL A 27 23.01 3.17 7.49
CA VAL A 27 22.78 4.55 7.91
C VAL A 27 22.51 4.62 9.42
N ASP A 28 23.14 5.61 10.07
CA ASP A 28 22.95 5.92 11.47
C ASP A 28 21.49 6.23 11.82
N PHE A 29 21.10 5.94 13.07
CA PHE A 29 19.72 6.07 13.56
C PHE A 29 19.07 7.43 13.27
N ASN A 30 19.81 8.52 13.47
CA ASN A 30 19.31 9.89 13.28
C ASN A 30 18.94 10.23 11.83
N LEU A 31 19.56 9.56 10.86
CA LEU A 31 19.34 9.82 9.43
C LEU A 31 18.34 8.84 8.80
N ARG A 32 17.85 7.85 9.54
CA ARG A 32 16.98 6.78 8.99
C ARG A 32 15.69 7.31 8.40
N PHE A 33 14.97 8.18 9.10
CA PHE A 33 13.73 8.77 8.59
C PHE A 33 13.94 9.55 7.30
N ARG A 34 15.02 10.35 7.25
CA ARG A 34 15.41 11.09 6.05
C ARG A 34 15.76 10.14 4.90
N PHE A 35 16.45 9.05 5.21
CA PHE A 35 16.84 8.05 4.22
C PHE A 35 15.63 7.29 3.67
N ILE A 36 14.67 6.88 4.51
CA ILE A 36 13.40 6.26 4.07
C ILE A 36 12.63 7.22 3.16
N ALA A 37 12.49 8.48 3.55
CA ALA A 37 11.82 9.49 2.74
C ALA A 37 12.53 9.66 1.38
N SER A 38 13.86 9.73 1.38
CA SER A 38 14.65 9.81 0.16
C SER A 38 14.51 8.57 -0.74
N LEU A 39 14.38 7.39 -0.14
CA LEU A 39 14.16 6.14 -0.87
C LEU A 39 12.75 6.09 -1.49
N GLY A 40 11.74 6.61 -0.79
CA GLY A 40 10.40 6.80 -1.35
C GLY A 40 10.40 7.75 -2.54
N ILE A 41 11.11 8.88 -2.45
CA ILE A 41 11.28 9.83 -3.56
C ILE A 41 12.01 9.17 -4.72
N LEU A 42 13.11 8.45 -4.46
CA LEU A 42 13.85 7.71 -5.48
C LEU A 42 12.97 6.67 -6.18
N ALA A 43 12.16 5.93 -5.42
CA ALA A 43 11.19 5.00 -5.98
C ALA A 43 10.18 5.71 -6.88
N GLY A 44 9.67 6.88 -6.47
CA GLY A 44 8.81 7.72 -7.30
C GLY A 44 9.48 8.16 -8.62
N ILE A 45 10.71 8.67 -8.55
CA ILE A 45 11.48 9.14 -9.73
C ILE A 45 11.75 7.96 -10.69
N LEU A 46 12.22 6.83 -10.16
CA LEU A 46 12.51 5.65 -10.98
C LEU A 46 11.23 5.04 -11.59
N SER A 47 10.13 5.05 -10.84
CA SER A 47 8.82 4.63 -11.34
C SER A 47 8.32 5.56 -12.45
N LEU A 48 8.48 6.88 -12.29
CA LEU A 48 8.14 7.86 -13.31
C LEU A 48 8.96 7.64 -14.58
N TRP A 49 10.26 7.43 -14.43
CA TRP A 49 11.15 7.13 -15.55
C TRP A 49 10.76 5.84 -16.28
N ALA A 50 10.42 4.78 -15.54
CA ALA A 50 10.02 3.50 -16.10
C ALA A 50 8.63 3.54 -16.78
N LEU A 51 7.72 4.39 -16.30
CA LEU A 51 6.33 4.47 -16.76
C LEU A 51 6.06 5.63 -17.73
N ARG A 52 7.04 6.49 -18.02
CA ARG A 52 6.90 7.78 -18.73
C ARG A 52 6.06 7.77 -20.02
N GLU A 53 6.07 6.68 -20.75
CA GLU A 53 5.38 6.56 -22.05
C GLU A 53 3.84 6.55 -21.86
N GLY A 54 3.15 7.52 -22.45
CA GLY A 54 1.68 7.59 -22.49
C GLY A 54 1.01 8.19 -21.26
N LEU A 55 1.77 8.80 -20.35
CA LEU A 55 1.24 9.35 -19.10
C LEU A 55 0.70 10.79 -19.25
N ASN A 56 -0.56 10.99 -18.86
CA ASN A 56 -1.11 12.29 -18.51
C ASN A 56 -0.68 12.70 -17.08
N LEU A 57 -0.76 13.99 -16.74
CA LEU A 57 -0.38 14.49 -15.40
C LEU A 57 -1.16 13.78 -14.27
N THR A 58 -2.48 13.62 -14.42
CA THR A 58 -3.33 12.92 -13.44
C THR A 58 -2.91 11.47 -13.24
N LYS A 59 -2.73 10.73 -14.35
CA LYS A 59 -2.27 9.32 -14.34
C LYS A 59 -0.90 9.20 -13.68
N THR A 60 -0.02 10.17 -13.96
CA THR A 60 1.32 10.23 -13.35
C THR A 60 1.23 10.30 -11.84
N VAL A 61 0.47 11.25 -11.29
CA VAL A 61 0.37 11.41 -9.83
C VAL A 61 -0.21 10.16 -9.19
N ILE A 62 -1.31 9.63 -9.71
CA ILE A 62 -2.05 8.53 -9.08
C ILE A 62 -1.30 7.20 -9.15
N LEU A 63 -0.69 6.87 -10.30
CA LEU A 63 0.05 5.62 -10.46
C LEU A 63 1.35 5.59 -9.63
N LEU A 64 1.89 6.76 -9.27
CA LEU A 64 3.09 6.88 -8.43
C LEU A 64 2.80 6.76 -6.92
N ILE A 65 1.55 6.85 -6.49
CA ILE A 65 1.18 6.69 -5.08
C ILE A 65 1.64 5.33 -4.56
N LEU A 66 1.22 4.21 -5.17
CA LEU A 66 1.56 2.88 -4.66
C LEU A 66 3.07 2.60 -4.61
N PRO A 67 3.86 2.84 -5.68
CA PRO A 67 5.30 2.58 -5.63
C PRO A 67 5.99 3.34 -4.48
N ILE A 68 5.60 4.60 -4.26
CA ILE A 68 6.17 5.41 -3.17
C ILE A 68 5.75 4.84 -1.82
N PHE A 69 4.44 4.66 -1.59
CA PHE A 69 3.92 4.18 -0.32
C PHE A 69 4.40 2.77 0.01
N PHE A 70 4.44 1.86 -0.97
CA PHE A 70 4.94 0.51 -0.77
C PHE A 70 6.43 0.51 -0.38
N THR A 71 7.25 1.35 -1.02
CA THR A 71 8.67 1.49 -0.68
C THR A 71 8.85 2.03 0.73
N VAL A 72 8.14 3.10 1.08
CA VAL A 72 8.19 3.68 2.43
C VAL A 72 7.69 2.70 3.47
N ALA A 73 6.63 1.96 3.18
CA ALA A 73 6.03 0.96 4.06
C ALA A 73 7.02 -0.17 4.38
N VAL A 74 7.56 -0.81 3.34
CA VAL A 74 8.51 -1.92 3.49
C VAL A 74 9.82 -1.42 4.09
N ALA A 75 10.36 -0.27 3.66
CA ALA A 75 11.58 0.27 4.23
C ALA A 75 11.44 0.60 5.72
N SER A 76 10.31 1.18 6.13
CA SER A 76 10.05 1.48 7.54
C SER A 76 9.90 0.20 8.37
N PHE A 77 9.19 -0.81 7.86
CA PHE A 77 9.05 -2.10 8.53
C PHE A 77 10.36 -2.89 8.58
N TYR A 78 11.17 -2.81 7.52
CA TYR A 78 12.47 -3.48 7.41
C TYR A 78 13.44 -3.08 8.53
N PHE A 79 13.31 -1.87 9.09
CA PHE A 79 14.09 -1.43 10.25
C PHE A 79 13.67 -2.09 11.56
N LEU A 80 12.45 -2.60 11.67
CA LEU A 80 11.97 -3.31 12.85
C LEU A 80 12.51 -4.74 12.90
N LEU A 81 13.05 -5.26 11.78
CA LEU A 81 13.57 -6.61 11.70
C LEU A 81 14.99 -6.73 12.28
N PRO A 82 15.35 -7.89 12.87
CA PRO A 82 16.70 -8.13 13.37
C PRO A 82 17.78 -7.96 12.30
N VAL A 83 18.89 -7.36 12.70
CA VAL A 83 20.08 -7.01 11.89
C VAL A 83 20.91 -8.26 11.58
N ARG A 84 20.33 -9.25 10.86
CA ARG A 84 21.01 -10.50 10.46
C ARG A 84 21.01 -10.63 8.94
N TRP A 85 22.15 -10.95 8.33
CA TRP A 85 22.23 -11.16 6.87
C TRP A 85 21.25 -12.20 6.34
N LEU A 86 20.96 -13.23 7.14
CA LEU A 86 19.99 -14.28 6.80
C LEU A 86 18.54 -13.78 6.66
N THR A 87 18.14 -12.75 7.41
CA THR A 87 16.80 -12.13 7.26
C THR A 87 16.80 -11.02 6.20
N ARG A 88 17.94 -10.36 5.99
CA ARG A 88 18.11 -9.25 5.04
C ARG A 88 17.99 -9.65 3.58
N LEU A 89 18.75 -10.67 3.16
CA LEU A 89 18.80 -11.06 1.75
C LEU A 89 17.44 -11.57 1.24
N PRO A 90 16.71 -12.44 1.96
CA PRO A 90 15.37 -12.83 1.55
C PRO A 90 14.40 -11.64 1.51
N ALA A 91 14.42 -10.75 2.52
CA ALA A 91 13.56 -9.58 2.54
C ALA A 91 13.80 -8.65 1.34
N ALA A 92 15.07 -8.39 1.01
CA ALA A 92 15.44 -7.58 -0.16
C ALA A 92 15.05 -8.27 -1.48
N PHE A 93 15.24 -9.58 -1.58
CA PHE A 93 14.83 -10.35 -2.75
C PHE A 93 13.30 -10.27 -2.97
N PHE A 94 12.50 -10.53 -1.92
CA PHE A 94 11.04 -10.42 -2.00
C PHE A 94 10.59 -8.99 -2.27
N PHE A 95 11.25 -7.99 -1.67
CA PHE A 95 10.97 -6.59 -1.96
C PHE A 95 11.19 -6.27 -3.44
N GLY A 96 12.34 -6.65 -4.01
CA GLY A 96 12.63 -6.40 -5.42
C GLY A 96 11.65 -7.09 -6.36
N LEU A 97 11.28 -8.34 -6.05
CA LEU A 97 10.26 -9.08 -6.78
C LEU A 97 8.89 -8.39 -6.70
N PHE A 98 8.45 -8.01 -5.50
CA PHE A 98 7.18 -7.33 -5.30
C PHE A 98 7.14 -5.95 -5.95
N PHE A 99 8.22 -5.17 -5.84
CA PHE A 99 8.31 -3.87 -6.48
C PHE A 99 8.29 -4.00 -8.01
N TYR A 100 8.96 -5.02 -8.58
CA TYR A 100 8.87 -5.34 -10.00
C TYR A 100 7.43 -5.66 -10.43
N LEU A 101 6.74 -6.53 -9.70
CA LEU A 101 5.34 -6.90 -9.99
C LEU A 101 4.38 -5.72 -9.82
N LEU A 102 4.65 -4.84 -8.86
CA LEU A 102 3.92 -3.61 -8.64
C LEU A 102 4.07 -2.68 -9.86
N LEU A 103 5.30 -2.41 -10.32
CA LEU A 103 5.54 -1.59 -11.50
C LEU A 103 4.94 -2.19 -12.77
N LEU A 104 4.99 -3.52 -12.92
CA LEU A 104 4.33 -4.19 -14.03
C LEU A 104 2.81 -3.96 -13.99
N SER A 105 2.20 -4.02 -12.80
CA SER A 105 0.77 -3.75 -12.61
C SER A 105 0.40 -2.29 -12.93
N GLN A 106 1.20 -1.33 -12.46
CA GLN A 106 1.00 0.09 -12.81
C GLN A 106 1.17 0.34 -14.31
N ASN A 107 2.12 -0.34 -14.97
CA ASN A 107 2.27 -0.26 -16.42
C ASN A 107 1.05 -0.83 -17.15
N VAL A 108 0.44 -1.93 -16.65
CA VAL A 108 -0.82 -2.44 -17.22
C VAL A 108 -1.92 -1.40 -17.14
N PHE A 109 -2.07 -0.67 -16.02
CA PHE A 109 -3.05 0.42 -15.92
C PHE A 109 -2.76 1.57 -16.89
N ASN A 110 -1.50 1.96 -17.02
CA ASN A 110 -1.10 2.99 -17.97
C ASN A 110 -1.51 2.63 -19.42
N VAL A 111 -1.31 1.37 -19.83
CA VAL A 111 -1.74 0.92 -21.17
C VAL A 111 -3.25 0.66 -21.24
N ALA A 112 -3.86 0.17 -20.15
CA ALA A 112 -5.29 -0.15 -20.09
C ALA A 112 -6.18 1.10 -20.21
N ALA A 113 -5.68 2.25 -19.77
CA ALA A 113 -6.37 3.53 -19.89
C ALA A 113 -6.53 4.02 -21.35
N ILE A 114 -5.84 3.40 -22.31
CA ILE A 114 -5.94 3.72 -23.75
C ILE A 114 -6.73 2.63 -24.49
N ARG A 115 -6.59 1.36 -24.07
CA ARG A 115 -7.24 0.20 -24.70
C ARG A 115 -7.57 -0.85 -23.67
N THR A 116 -8.67 -1.56 -23.83
CA THR A 116 -9.02 -2.69 -22.94
C THR A 116 -8.04 -3.85 -23.11
N ILE A 117 -7.42 -4.32 -22.02
CA ILE A 117 -6.45 -5.44 -22.04
C ILE A 117 -6.90 -6.54 -21.09
N PRO A 118 -6.82 -7.83 -21.48
CA PRO A 118 -7.19 -8.96 -20.61
C PRO A 118 -6.44 -9.00 -19.27
N LEU A 119 -5.20 -8.51 -19.25
CA LEU A 119 -4.35 -8.43 -18.06
C LEU A 119 -4.83 -7.42 -17.00
N TYR A 120 -5.81 -6.56 -17.31
CA TYR A 120 -6.34 -5.58 -16.37
C TYR A 120 -6.84 -6.22 -15.07
N ARG A 121 -7.56 -7.34 -15.16
CA ARG A 121 -8.10 -8.03 -13.97
C ARG A 121 -6.97 -8.48 -13.04
N ALA A 122 -5.90 -9.05 -13.60
CA ALA A 122 -4.75 -9.47 -12.83
C ALA A 122 -4.02 -8.29 -12.18
N ALA A 123 -3.81 -7.19 -12.92
CA ALA A 123 -3.19 -5.97 -12.39
C ALA A 123 -4.02 -5.31 -11.30
N SER A 124 -5.36 -5.34 -11.41
CA SER A 124 -6.26 -4.83 -10.38
C SER A 124 -6.16 -5.62 -9.09
N THR A 125 -6.17 -6.96 -9.16
CA THR A 125 -5.98 -7.81 -7.98
C THR A 125 -4.60 -7.61 -7.35
N ALA A 126 -3.54 -7.55 -8.16
CA ALA A 126 -2.19 -7.31 -7.66
C ALA A 126 -2.06 -5.95 -6.97
N THR A 127 -2.61 -4.88 -7.57
CA THR A 127 -2.61 -3.53 -6.98
C THR A 127 -3.38 -3.51 -5.67
N PHE A 128 -4.55 -4.14 -5.61
CA PHE A 128 -5.32 -4.24 -4.38
C PHE A 128 -4.52 -4.95 -3.29
N LEU A 129 -3.87 -6.07 -3.60
CA LEU A 129 -3.00 -6.78 -2.67
C LEU A 129 -1.83 -5.91 -2.18
N PHE A 130 -1.14 -5.21 -3.08
CA PHE A 130 -0.04 -4.30 -2.70
C PHE A 130 -0.51 -3.10 -1.88
N THR A 131 -1.76 -2.66 -2.06
CA THR A 131 -2.37 -1.60 -1.26
C THR A 131 -2.60 -2.08 0.18
N LEU A 132 -3.16 -3.28 0.35
CA LEU A 132 -3.34 -3.88 1.67
C LEU A 132 -2.01 -4.18 2.36
N LEU A 133 -1.02 -4.67 1.61
CA LEU A 133 0.31 -4.95 2.13
C LEU A 133 1.03 -3.67 2.57
N SER A 134 0.93 -2.60 1.76
CA SER A 134 1.41 -1.26 2.13
C SER A 134 0.73 -0.75 3.40
N GLY A 135 -0.61 -0.83 3.45
CA GLY A 135 -1.40 -0.43 4.61
C GLY A 135 -0.97 -1.17 5.86
N PHE A 136 -0.91 -2.50 5.81
CA PHE A 136 -0.46 -3.34 6.93
C PHE A 136 0.90 -2.91 7.48
N PHE A 137 1.92 -2.76 6.62
CA PHE A 137 3.26 -2.38 7.07
C PHE A 137 3.30 -0.96 7.65
N VAL A 138 2.63 0.02 7.03
CA VAL A 138 2.60 1.39 7.57
C VAL A 138 1.83 1.45 8.88
N PHE A 139 0.68 0.78 9.00
CA PHE A 139 -0.08 0.73 10.25
C PHE A 139 0.76 0.11 11.38
N ASN A 140 1.52 -0.95 11.07
CA ASN A 140 2.41 -1.57 12.05
C ASN A 140 3.46 -0.57 12.57
N VAL A 141 4.07 0.18 11.65
CA VAL A 141 5.06 1.21 11.97
C VAL A 141 4.45 2.36 12.80
N ILE A 142 3.24 2.83 12.44
CA ILE A 142 2.53 3.87 13.20
C ILE A 142 2.35 3.43 14.66
N TYR A 143 1.86 2.22 14.90
CA TYR A 143 1.68 1.71 16.26
C TYR A 143 2.98 1.37 16.97
N ALA A 144 4.03 1.00 16.25
CA ALA A 144 5.35 0.79 16.82
C ALA A 144 5.93 2.07 17.47
N PHE A 145 5.55 3.25 16.99
CA PHE A 145 5.97 4.53 17.58
C PHE A 145 5.27 4.87 18.91
N LYS A 146 4.23 4.12 19.31
CA LYS A 146 3.47 4.35 20.55
C LYS A 146 3.04 5.82 20.72
N LEU A 147 2.59 6.44 19.63
CA LEU A 147 2.10 7.82 19.65
C LEU A 147 0.78 7.92 20.41
N LEU A 148 0.42 9.15 20.81
CA LEU A 148 -0.90 9.43 21.36
C LEU A 148 -1.98 8.97 20.39
N PHE A 149 -3.10 8.49 20.92
CA PHE A 149 -4.22 7.93 20.15
C PHE A 149 -4.62 8.84 18.98
N LEU A 150 -4.74 10.17 19.21
CA LEU A 150 -5.12 11.14 18.18
C LEU A 150 -4.18 11.13 16.97
N TRP A 151 -2.86 10.98 17.19
CA TRP A 151 -1.88 10.90 16.13
C TRP A 151 -1.97 9.59 15.36
N ASN A 152 -2.29 8.47 16.02
CA ASN A 152 -2.51 7.19 15.33
C ASN A 152 -3.69 7.31 14.35
N GLY A 153 -4.82 7.85 14.80
CA GLY A 153 -5.99 8.06 13.94
C GLY A 153 -5.68 8.98 12.75
N LEU A 154 -5.02 10.12 13.01
CA LEU A 154 -4.67 11.08 11.96
C LEU A 154 -3.69 10.49 10.93
N LEU A 155 -2.67 9.75 11.37
CA LEU A 155 -1.70 9.13 10.47
C LEU A 155 -2.32 7.99 9.66
N VAL A 156 -3.17 7.17 10.28
CA VAL A 156 -3.90 6.10 9.56
C VAL A 156 -4.81 6.72 8.51
N PHE A 157 -5.54 7.79 8.83
CA PHE A 157 -6.34 8.55 7.86
C PHE A 157 -5.47 9.09 6.70
N ALA A 158 -4.38 9.79 7.02
CA ALA A 158 -3.51 10.44 6.04
C ALA A 158 -2.83 9.44 5.08
N VAL A 159 -2.51 8.24 5.55
CA VAL A 159 -1.92 7.16 4.72
C VAL A 159 -3.00 6.41 3.94
N SER A 160 -4.15 6.13 4.56
CA SER A 160 -5.21 5.35 3.92
C SER A 160 -5.86 6.12 2.78
N PHE A 161 -6.03 7.44 2.91
CA PHE A 161 -6.64 8.27 1.87
C PHE A 161 -6.00 8.12 0.48
N PRO A 162 -4.69 8.40 0.29
CA PRO A 162 -4.06 8.27 -1.03
C PRO A 162 -4.05 6.83 -1.54
N LEU A 163 -3.87 5.84 -0.66
CA LEU A 163 -3.90 4.42 -1.03
C LEU A 163 -5.27 4.00 -1.56
N ILE A 164 -6.35 4.39 -0.88
CA ILE A 164 -7.73 4.09 -1.29
C ILE A 164 -8.07 4.84 -2.58
N LEU A 165 -7.69 6.11 -2.66
CA LEU A 165 -7.93 6.95 -3.83
C LEU A 165 -7.38 6.31 -5.10
N GLN A 166 -6.15 5.79 -5.03
CA GLN A 166 -5.55 5.10 -6.16
C GLN A 166 -6.33 3.84 -6.56
N VAL A 167 -6.74 3.02 -5.59
CA VAL A 167 -7.49 1.79 -5.87
C VAL A 167 -8.83 2.10 -6.52
N LEU A 168 -9.60 3.04 -5.97
CA LEU A 168 -10.91 3.39 -6.52
C LEU A 168 -10.78 4.04 -7.91
N TRP A 169 -9.80 4.92 -8.12
CA TRP A 169 -9.54 5.51 -9.43
C TRP A 169 -9.17 4.46 -10.50
N SER A 170 -8.49 3.37 -10.11
CA SER A 170 -8.10 2.29 -11.04
C SER A 170 -9.27 1.50 -11.63
N ILE A 171 -10.51 1.75 -11.19
CA ILE A 171 -11.73 1.11 -11.72
C ILE A 171 -12.10 1.71 -13.08
N GLU A 172 -12.18 3.03 -13.17
CA GLU A 172 -12.62 3.75 -14.38
C GLU A 172 -11.44 4.34 -15.17
N MET A 173 -10.30 4.63 -14.50
CA MET A 173 -9.07 5.19 -15.11
C MET A 173 -9.27 6.45 -15.97
N GLU A 174 -10.24 7.28 -15.58
CA GLU A 174 -10.52 8.53 -16.28
C GLU A 174 -9.33 9.50 -16.21
N ASP A 175 -9.20 10.36 -17.22
CA ASP A 175 -8.13 11.37 -17.28
C ASP A 175 -8.21 12.41 -16.16
N ARG A 176 -9.38 12.54 -15.51
CA ARG A 176 -9.60 13.40 -14.35
C ARG A 176 -10.09 12.56 -13.17
N VAL A 177 -9.78 13.00 -11.96
CA VAL A 177 -10.32 12.35 -10.76
C VAL A 177 -11.72 12.89 -10.52
N VAL A 178 -12.71 12.01 -10.60
CA VAL A 178 -14.10 12.36 -10.32
C VAL A 178 -14.27 12.65 -8.83
N LEU A 179 -15.05 13.69 -8.50
CA LEU A 179 -15.30 14.11 -7.12
C LEU A 179 -15.93 12.98 -6.28
N SER A 180 -16.78 12.14 -6.88
CA SER A 180 -17.38 10.97 -6.21
C SER A 180 -16.32 10.01 -5.66
N ILE A 181 -15.28 9.71 -6.46
CA ILE A 181 -14.17 8.84 -6.06
C ILE A 181 -13.38 9.47 -4.91
N VAL A 182 -13.13 10.79 -4.97
CA VAL A 182 -12.43 11.51 -3.90
C VAL A 182 -13.21 11.48 -2.59
N VAL A 183 -14.51 11.78 -2.63
CA VAL A 183 -15.38 11.79 -1.44
C VAL A 183 -15.50 10.38 -0.86
N GLN A 184 -15.70 9.36 -1.69
CA GLN A 184 -15.71 7.97 -1.21
C GLN A 184 -14.39 7.57 -0.56
N SER A 185 -13.25 7.91 -1.18
CA SER A 185 -11.93 7.64 -0.60
C SER A 185 -11.72 8.34 0.73
N LEU A 186 -12.20 9.59 0.85
CA LEU A 186 -12.15 10.37 2.08
C LEU A 186 -12.98 9.74 3.19
N ILE A 187 -14.22 9.33 2.90
CA ILE A 187 -15.11 8.67 3.87
C ILE A 187 -14.49 7.35 4.34
N LEU A 188 -13.99 6.50 3.44
CA LEU A 188 -13.38 5.23 3.83
C LEU A 188 -12.11 5.42 4.66
N ALA A 189 -11.28 6.41 4.31
CA ALA A 189 -10.10 6.75 5.09
C ALA A 189 -10.46 7.30 6.47
N LEU A 190 -11.53 8.09 6.58
CA LEU A 190 -12.04 8.61 7.85
C LEU A 190 -12.47 7.46 8.76
N ILE A 191 -13.25 6.51 8.24
CA ILE A 191 -13.67 5.31 8.98
C ILE A 191 -12.45 4.54 9.49
N LEU A 192 -11.41 4.36 8.67
CA LEU A 192 -10.18 3.70 9.12
C LEU A 192 -9.43 4.50 10.19
N GLY A 193 -9.40 5.82 10.08
CA GLY A 193 -8.83 6.70 11.10
C GLY A 193 -9.57 6.59 12.44
N GLU A 194 -10.90 6.58 12.41
CA GLU A 194 -11.75 6.38 13.60
C GLU A 194 -11.57 5.00 14.20
N LEU A 195 -11.49 3.94 13.39
CA LEU A 195 -11.18 2.60 13.86
C LEU A 195 -9.79 2.53 14.52
N ALA A 196 -8.81 3.26 13.98
CA ALA A 196 -7.49 3.37 14.59
C ALA A 196 -7.53 4.10 15.95
N LEU A 197 -8.38 5.12 16.09
CA LEU A 197 -8.64 5.75 17.39
C LEU A 197 -9.30 4.77 18.36
N ALA A 198 -10.30 4.02 17.92
CA ALA A 198 -10.99 3.05 18.76
C ALA A 198 -10.06 1.93 19.21
N PHE A 199 -9.27 1.38 18.29
CA PHE A 199 -8.26 0.39 18.62
C PHE A 199 -7.21 0.96 19.56
N SER A 200 -6.93 2.27 19.54
CA SER A 200 -5.96 2.96 20.42
C SER A 200 -6.11 2.66 21.91
N PHE A 201 -7.32 2.27 22.33
CA PHE A 201 -7.66 1.96 23.71
C PHE A 201 -7.65 0.44 24.02
N TRP A 202 -7.40 -0.40 23.03
CA TRP A 202 -7.42 -1.86 23.17
C TRP A 202 -6.01 -2.40 23.42
N PRO A 203 -5.70 -3.05 24.55
CA PRO A 203 -4.37 -3.57 24.87
C PRO A 203 -4.01 -4.82 24.04
N MET A 204 -3.69 -4.62 22.77
CA MET A 204 -3.28 -5.66 21.83
C MET A 204 -1.86 -5.43 21.30
N ALA A 205 -1.20 -6.49 20.81
CA ALA A 205 0.11 -6.37 20.18
C ALA A 205 0.04 -5.58 18.86
N THR A 206 1.05 -4.77 18.54
CA THR A 206 1.07 -3.88 17.35
C THR A 206 0.77 -4.61 16.03
N THR A 207 1.23 -5.85 15.88
CA THR A 207 0.96 -6.69 14.70
C THR A 207 -0.52 -7.05 14.55
N ILE A 208 -1.21 -7.27 15.66
CA ILE A 208 -2.64 -7.62 15.66
C ILE A 208 -3.46 -6.39 15.25
N TRP A 209 -3.09 -5.19 15.69
CA TRP A 209 -3.74 -3.95 15.29
C TRP A 209 -3.58 -3.66 13.80
N SER A 210 -2.36 -3.79 13.30
CA SER A 210 -2.09 -3.56 11.88
C SER A 210 -2.83 -4.56 11.01
N LEU A 211 -2.96 -5.82 11.47
CA LEU A 211 -3.77 -6.84 10.80
C LEU A 211 -5.27 -6.50 10.84
N ALA A 212 -5.79 -6.09 12.00
CA ALA A 212 -7.19 -5.71 12.15
C ALA A 212 -7.55 -4.52 11.24
N LEU A 213 -6.72 -3.46 11.21
CA LEU A 213 -6.95 -2.32 10.31
C LEU A 213 -6.79 -2.67 8.83
N ALA A 214 -5.80 -3.48 8.47
CA ALA A 214 -5.66 -3.96 7.10
C ALA A 214 -6.86 -4.81 6.67
N SER A 215 -7.43 -5.60 7.58
CA SER A 215 -8.66 -6.36 7.33
C SER A 215 -9.89 -5.45 7.19
N ALA A 216 -10.00 -4.40 8.01
CA ALA A 216 -11.05 -3.40 7.87
C ALA A 216 -10.92 -2.68 6.52
N MET A 217 -9.70 -2.31 6.12
CA MET A 217 -9.42 -1.73 4.80
C MET A 217 -9.81 -2.70 3.67
N TYR A 218 -9.48 -3.98 3.80
CA TYR A 218 -9.89 -5.02 2.85
C TYR A 218 -11.41 -5.07 2.68
N VAL A 219 -12.18 -5.08 3.78
CA VAL A 219 -13.65 -5.11 3.74
C VAL A 219 -14.20 -3.84 3.12
N LEU A 220 -13.79 -2.68 3.62
CA LEU A 220 -14.32 -1.37 3.20
C LEU A 220 -14.02 -1.09 1.73
N VAL A 221 -12.76 -1.21 1.33
CA VAL A 221 -12.34 -0.97 -0.06
C VAL A 221 -12.86 -2.07 -0.97
N GLY A 222 -12.81 -3.34 -0.53
CA GLY A 222 -13.31 -4.48 -1.28
C GLY A 222 -14.79 -4.33 -1.65
N ILE A 223 -15.66 -4.09 -0.66
CA ILE A 223 -17.10 -3.88 -0.90
C ILE A 223 -17.32 -2.67 -1.81
N THR A 224 -16.65 -1.54 -1.54
CA THR A 224 -16.81 -0.32 -2.36
C THR A 224 -16.39 -0.56 -3.81
N THR A 225 -15.29 -1.28 -4.05
CA THR A 225 -14.87 -1.62 -5.42
C THR A 225 -15.86 -2.54 -6.13
N GLN A 226 -16.57 -3.43 -5.44
CA GLN A 226 -17.62 -4.26 -6.04
C GLN A 226 -18.88 -3.45 -6.34
N VAL A 227 -19.25 -2.51 -5.46
CA VAL A 227 -20.36 -1.57 -5.70
C VAL A 227 -20.09 -0.73 -6.94
N LEU A 228 -18.91 -0.12 -7.05
CA LEU A 228 -18.52 0.70 -8.20
C LEU A 228 -18.46 -0.11 -9.50
N ARG A 229 -18.16 -1.40 -9.43
CA ARG A 229 -18.18 -2.31 -10.59
C ARG A 229 -19.58 -2.80 -10.97
N GLY A 230 -20.61 -2.48 -10.19
CA GLY A 230 -21.97 -2.97 -10.39
C GLY A 230 -22.10 -4.49 -10.18
N ARG A 231 -21.24 -5.09 -9.36
CA ARG A 231 -21.17 -6.56 -9.14
C ARG A 231 -21.43 -6.94 -7.68
N LEU A 232 -22.11 -6.08 -6.93
CA LEU A 232 -22.37 -6.34 -5.52
C LEU A 232 -23.47 -7.39 -5.37
N ASP A 233 -23.05 -8.63 -5.09
CA ASP A 233 -23.95 -9.68 -4.65
C ASP A 233 -23.98 -9.79 -3.13
N ARG A 234 -25.15 -10.13 -2.57
CA ARG A 234 -25.31 -10.38 -1.11
C ARG A 234 -24.32 -11.42 -0.60
N ARG A 235 -24.00 -12.43 -1.41
CA ARG A 235 -23.00 -13.45 -1.09
C ARG A 235 -21.61 -12.84 -0.91
N MET A 236 -21.19 -11.95 -1.81
CA MET A 236 -19.88 -11.30 -1.71
C MET A 236 -19.78 -10.44 -0.45
N VAL A 237 -20.84 -9.72 -0.07
CA VAL A 237 -20.88 -8.95 1.17
C VAL A 237 -20.58 -9.84 2.38
N TRP A 238 -21.21 -11.02 2.45
CA TRP A 238 -20.96 -11.99 3.51
C TRP A 238 -19.55 -12.58 3.47
N GLU A 239 -18.96 -12.77 2.29
CA GLU A 239 -17.57 -13.23 2.17
C GLU A 239 -16.57 -12.19 2.72
N TYR A 240 -16.75 -10.89 2.37
CA TYR A 240 -15.92 -9.82 2.93
C TYR A 240 -16.13 -9.66 4.44
N LEU A 241 -17.38 -9.58 4.90
CA LEU A 241 -17.70 -9.45 6.32
C LEU A 241 -17.24 -10.66 7.12
N GLY A 242 -17.29 -11.87 6.54
CA GLY A 242 -16.80 -13.09 7.17
C GLY A 242 -15.30 -13.04 7.44
N ILE A 243 -14.51 -12.55 6.48
CA ILE A 243 -13.06 -12.36 6.65
C ILE A 243 -12.78 -11.30 7.73
N GLY A 244 -13.45 -10.15 7.68
CA GLY A 244 -13.30 -9.11 8.69
C GLY A 244 -13.69 -9.56 10.09
N GLY A 245 -14.81 -10.28 10.21
CA GLY A 245 -15.30 -10.86 11.47
C GLY A 245 -14.35 -11.93 12.01
N MET A 246 -13.79 -12.78 11.14
CA MET A 246 -12.80 -13.78 11.55
C MET A 246 -11.53 -13.14 12.11
N VAL A 247 -10.99 -12.12 11.43
CA VAL A 247 -9.81 -11.39 11.93
C VAL A 247 -10.14 -10.71 13.24
N PHE A 248 -11.31 -10.09 13.37
CA PHE A 248 -11.75 -9.48 14.62
C PHE A 248 -11.83 -10.49 15.78
N LEU A 249 -12.40 -11.67 15.54
CA LEU A 249 -12.47 -12.74 16.55
C LEU A 249 -11.07 -13.22 16.95
N VAL A 250 -10.19 -13.48 15.99
CA VAL A 250 -8.80 -13.90 16.26
C VAL A 250 -8.08 -12.82 17.08
N SER A 251 -8.25 -11.54 16.72
CA SER A 251 -7.69 -10.43 17.48
C SER A 251 -8.21 -10.37 18.92
N PHE A 252 -9.51 -10.60 19.12
CA PHE A 252 -10.13 -10.63 20.44
C PHE A 252 -9.56 -11.75 21.31
N PHE A 253 -9.42 -12.96 20.77
CA PHE A 253 -8.89 -14.11 21.52
C PHE A 253 -7.38 -14.04 21.80
N LEU A 254 -6.61 -13.41 20.91
CA LEU A 254 -5.17 -13.20 21.11
C LEU A 254 -4.86 -12.02 22.04
N THR A 255 -5.86 -11.23 22.43
CA THR A 255 -5.69 -10.16 23.41
C THR A 255 -5.41 -10.78 24.77
N SER A 256 -4.21 -10.56 25.32
CA SER A 256 -3.92 -10.87 26.71
C SER A 256 -4.53 -9.80 27.61
N TRP A 257 -5.65 -10.13 28.27
CA TRP A 257 -6.33 -9.24 29.22
C TRP A 257 -5.63 -9.17 30.59
N THR A 258 -4.59 -9.98 30.78
CA THR A 258 -3.64 -9.85 31.87
C THR A 258 -2.66 -8.74 31.52
N GLY A 259 -2.81 -7.58 32.17
CA GLY A 259 -1.97 -6.40 31.99
C GLY A 259 -0.49 -6.64 32.26
#